data_AF-A0AAU3G676-F1
#
_entry.id   AF-A0AAU3G676-F1
#
_cell.length_a   1.000
_cell.length_b   1.000
_cell.length_c   1.000
_cell.angle_alpha   90.00
_cell.angle_beta   90.00
_cell.angle_gamma   90.00
#
_symmetry.space_group_name_H-M   'P 1'
#
loop_
_entity.id
_entity.type
_entity.pdbx_description
1 polymer ?
#
loop_
_entity_poly.entity_id
_entity_poly.type
_entity_poly.pdbx_seq_one_letter_code
_entity_poly.pdbx_strand_id
1 'polypeptide(L)' 'MYGWIWRVIPGGTGVKVITVLLLAGLAGVVLWYVVFPKLEPHVPLDRVTVGQ' A
#
# COMPACT_ATOMS: atom_id res chain seq x y z
N MET A 1 10.65 -0.66 29.26
CA MET A 1 10.65 -1.81 28.33
C MET A 1 10.32 -1.50 26.86
N TYR A 2 10.09 -0.25 26.43
CA TYR A 2 10.11 0.10 24.99
C TYR A 2 11.24 1.07 24.60
N GLY A 3 11.92 1.67 25.57
CA GLY A 3 12.88 2.76 25.34
C GLY A 3 14.11 2.40 24.52
N TRP A 4 14.54 1.14 24.50
CA TRP A 4 15.72 0.73 23.72
C TRP A 4 15.46 0.70 22.21
N ILE A 5 14.25 0.29 21.80
CA ILE A 5 13.78 0.31 20.39
C ILE A 5 13.60 1.75 19.87
N TRP A 6 13.44 2.72 20.76
CA TRP A 6 13.42 4.15 20.42
C TRP A 6 14.80 4.80 20.31
N ARG A 7 15.87 4.09 20.73
CA ARG A 7 17.26 4.62 20.72
C ARG A 7 18.12 4.13 19.56
N VAL A 8 17.73 3.03 18.91
CA VAL A 8 18.50 2.41 17.81
C VAL A 8 18.12 2.95 16.42
N ILE A 9 17.02 3.71 16.33
CA ILE A 9 16.57 4.30 15.05
C ILE A 9 16.98 5.79 15.04
N PRO A 10 17.90 6.21 14.15
CA PRO A 10 18.27 7.62 14.03
C PRO A 10 17.07 8.36 13.41
N GLY A 11 16.40 9.16 14.24
CA GLY A 11 15.18 9.87 13.88
C GLY A 11 14.03 9.56 14.82
N GLY A 12 13.47 10.59 15.45
CA GLY A 12 12.37 10.47 16.42
C GLY A 12 11.08 9.91 15.83
N THR A 13 9.99 9.96 16.61
CA THR A 13 8.64 9.47 16.21
C THR A 13 8.22 9.87 14.82
N GLY A 14 8.60 11.07 14.36
CA GLY A 14 8.37 11.52 12.98
C GLY A 14 8.96 10.61 11.91
N VAL A 15 10.20 10.13 12.06
CA VAL A 15 10.84 9.25 11.05
C VAL A 15 10.15 7.90 11.00
N LYS A 16 9.76 7.34 12.15
CA LYS A 16 8.99 6.09 12.17
C LYS A 16 7.63 6.24 11.50
N VAL A 17 6.93 7.33 11.77
CA VAL A 17 5.63 7.62 11.12
C VAL A 17 5.81 7.79 9.61
N ILE A 18 6.84 8.51 9.18
CA ILE A 18 7.15 8.68 7.75
C ILE A 18 7.46 7.33 7.09
N THR A 19 8.26 6.46 7.72
CA THR A 19 8.57 5.13 7.18
C THR A 19 7.32 4.26 7.05
N VAL A 20 6.43 4.26 8.05
CA VAL A 20 5.18 3.51 8.00
C VAL A 20 4.26 4.06 6.90
N LEU A 21 4.14 5.39 6.79
CA LEU A 21 3.36 6.03 5.74
C LEU A 21 3.93 5.73 4.35
N LEU A 22 5.25 5.73 4.20
CA LEU A 22 5.92 5.36 2.95
C LEU A 22 5.65 3.92 2.56
N LEU A 23 5.76 2.97 3.50
CA LEU A 23 5.47 1.56 3.24
C LEU A 23 4.00 1.34 2.87
N ALA A 24 3.08 1.97 3.60
CA ALA A 24 1.65 1.90 3.30
C ALA A 24 1.32 2.50 1.94
N GLY A 25 1.90 3.67 1.62
CA GLY A 25 1.74 4.33 0.33
C GLY A 25 2.31 3.49 -0.82
N LEU A 26 3.51 2.93 -0.64
CA LEU A 26 4.15 2.06 -1.63
C LEU A 26 3.31 0.80 -1.88
N ALA A 27 2.77 0.18 -0.82
CA ALA A 27 1.87 -0.96 -0.96
C ALA A 27 0.59 -0.58 -1.72
N GLY A 28 0.01 0.59 -1.44
CA GLY A 28 -1.14 1.12 -2.19
C GLY A 28 -0.84 1.32 -3.67
N VAL A 29 0.32 1.91 -4.00
CA VAL A 29 0.79 2.10 -5.39
C VAL A 29 0.97 0.76 -6.09
N VAL A 30 1.64 -0.21 -5.45
CA VAL A 30 1.82 -1.55 -6.01
C VAL A 30 0.47 -2.23 -6.24
N LEU A 31 -0.45 -2.13 -5.27
CA LEU A 31 -1.78 -2.71 -5.42
C LEU A 31 -2.50 -2.08 -6.62
N TRP A 32 -2.51 -0.76 -6.71
CA TRP A 32 -3.22 0.00 -7.75
C TRP A 32 -2.64 -0.18 -9.16
N TYR A 33 -1.32 -0.18 -9.32
CA TYR A 33 -0.67 -0.20 -10.64
C TYR A 33 -0.15 -1.57 -11.07
N VAL A 34 -0.08 -2.55 -10.16
CA VAL A 34 0.40 -3.91 -10.49
C VAL A 34 -0.69 -4.94 -10.26
N VAL A 35 -1.35 -4.92 -9.10
CA VAL A 35 -2.33 -5.96 -8.75
C VAL A 35 -3.65 -5.74 -9.49
N PHE A 36 -4.17 -4.52 -9.54
CA PHE A 36 -5.39 -4.22 -10.30
C PHE A 36 -5.27 -4.55 -11.79
N PRO A 37 -4.20 -4.15 -12.52
CA PRO A 37 -4.03 -4.52 -13.92
C PRO A 37 -3.87 -6.04 -14.15
N LYS A 38 -3.36 -6.77 -13.15
CA LYS A 38 -3.30 -8.24 -13.19
C LYS A 38 -4.63 -8.91 -12.82
N LEU A 39 -5.52 -8.20 -12.13
CA LEU A 39 -6.88 -8.63 -11.78
C LEU A 39 -7.91 -8.29 -12.87
N GLU A 40 -7.68 -7.27 -13.68
CA GLU A 40 -8.50 -6.89 -14.84
C GLU A 40 -8.86 -8.08 -15.77
N PRO A 41 -7.95 -9.03 -16.07
CA PRO A 41 -8.30 -10.22 -16.84
C PRO A 41 -9.24 -11.20 -16.12
N HIS A 42 -9.32 -11.14 -14.79
CA HIS A 42 -10.08 -12.05 -13.94
C HIS A 42 -11.39 -11.46 -13.41
N VAL A 43 -11.47 -10.12 -13.33
CA VAL A 43 -12.66 -9.39 -12.88
C VAL A 43 -13.14 -8.55 -14.05
N PRO A 44 -14.11 -9.05 -14.86
CA PRO A 44 -14.66 -8.29 -15.97
C PRO A 44 -15.58 -7.17 -15.42
N LEU A 45 -14.98 -6.09 -14.91
CA LEU A 45 -15.68 -4.88 -14.47
C LEU A 45 -16.26 -4.10 -15.67
N ASP A 46 -15.69 -4.31 -16.86
CA ASP A 46 -16.09 -3.65 -18.11
C ASP A 46 -17.17 -4.41 -18.89
N ARG A 47 -17.66 -5.55 -18.38
CA ARG A 47 -18.86 -6.19 -18.95
C ARG A 47 -20.08 -5.37 -18.56
N VAL A 48 -20.31 -4.29 -19.29
CA VAL A 48 -21.60 -3.61 -19.32
C VAL A 48 -22.59 -4.58 -19.97
N THR A 49 -23.39 -5.26 -19.16
CA THR A 49 -24.54 -6.05 -19.66
C THR A 49 -25.60 -5.08 -20.15
N VAL A 50 -25.42 -4.50 -21.34
CA VAL A 50 -26.48 -3.78 -22.06
C VAL A 50 -26.94 -4.69 -23.20
N GLY A 51 -28.15 -5.25 -23.06
CA GLY A 51 -28.84 -5.98 -24.13
C GLY A 51 -28.70 -7.50 -24.08
N GLN A 52 -29.47 -8.14 -23.20
CA GLN A 52 -30.21 -9.35 -23.56
C GLN A 52 -31.69 -9.00 -23.48
#